data_AF-A0A097CRX1-F1
#
_entry.id   AF-A0A097CRX1-F1
#
_cell.length_a   1.000
_cell.length_b   1.000
_cell.length_c   1.000
_cell.angle_alpha   90.00
_cell.angle_beta   90.00
_cell.angle_gamma   90.00
#
_symmetry.space_group_name_H-M   'P 1'
#
loop_
_entity.id
_entity.type
_entity.pdbx_description
1 polymer ?
#
loop_
_entity_poly.entity_id
_entity_poly.type
_entity_poly.pdbx_seq_one_letter_code
_entity_poly.pdbx_strand_id
1 'polypeptide(L)'
;MSDNAGNRPSHTYDRPEEVTDPLLWRLALDVAEAHAPAEDGGCAHLLCAGQDWPCGPWEQAQRALSLAQGGSTQQTRTAERTTYPAPFTLPGWQGEQSRGDSAAA
;
A
#
# COMPACT_ATOMS: atom_id res chain seq x y z
N MET A 1 -11.33 -8.41 -26.14
CA MET A 1 -11.74 -8.82 -24.78
C MET A 1 -10.81 -8.10 -23.82
N SER A 2 -11.15 -6.86 -23.45
CA SER A 2 -10.28 -5.97 -22.66
C SER A 2 -11.11 -5.26 -21.61
N ASP A 3 -11.71 -6.05 -20.72
CA ASP A 3 -12.45 -5.56 -19.56
C ASP A 3 -11.87 -6.31 -18.36
N ASN A 4 -10.86 -5.76 -17.66
CA ASN A 4 -10.56 -6.30 -16.33
C ASN A 4 -9.76 -5.44 -15.33
N ALA A 5 -9.46 -4.16 -15.61
CA ALA A 5 -8.78 -3.31 -14.62
C ALA A 5 -9.53 -2.02 -14.27
N GLY A 6 -10.49 -1.58 -15.09
CA GLY A 6 -11.12 -0.27 -14.96
C GLY A 6 -12.45 -0.24 -14.18
N ASN A 7 -13.06 -1.40 -13.92
CA ASN A 7 -14.40 -1.49 -13.33
C ASN A 7 -14.46 -2.55 -12.23
N ARG A 8 -13.54 -2.48 -11.26
CA ARG A 8 -13.82 -3.14 -9.97
C ARG A 8 -14.92 -2.30 -9.33
N PRO A 9 -16.15 -2.82 -9.13
CA PRO A 9 -17.19 -2.09 -8.43
C PRO A 9 -16.59 -1.69 -7.09
N SER A 10 -16.45 -0.38 -6.86
CA SER A 10 -16.02 0.15 -5.58
C SER A 10 -17.01 -0.37 -4.56
N HIS A 11 -16.62 -1.40 -3.80
CA HIS A 11 -17.43 -1.90 -2.72
C HIS A 11 -17.77 -0.70 -1.84
N THR A 12 -19.07 -0.41 -1.72
CA THR A 12 -19.56 0.66 -0.85
C THR A 12 -19.45 0.17 0.57
N TYR A 13 -18.21 0.06 1.06
CA TYR A 13 -17.94 -0.17 2.46
C TYR A 13 -18.50 1.01 3.24
N ASP A 14 -19.43 0.72 4.15
CA ASP A 14 -19.97 1.71 5.06
C ASP A 14 -18.83 2.22 5.93
N ARG A 15 -18.52 3.50 5.78
CA ARG A 15 -17.25 4.08 6.25
C ARG A 15 -17.42 4.44 7.73
N PRO A 16 -16.57 3.91 8.64
CA PRO A 16 -16.54 4.36 10.03
C PRO A 16 -16.26 5.88 10.12
N GLU A 17 -16.89 6.57 11.06
CA GLU A 17 -16.71 8.02 11.25
C GLU A 17 -15.26 8.42 11.60
N GLU A 18 -14.51 7.48 12.18
CA GLU A 18 -13.12 7.62 12.61
C GLU A 18 -12.12 7.66 11.44
N VAL A 19 -12.55 7.33 10.22
CA VAL A 19 -11.68 7.33 9.02
C VAL A 19 -11.41 8.76 8.57
N THR A 20 -10.17 9.20 8.76
CA THR A 20 -9.66 10.51 8.32
C THR A 20 -9.26 10.53 6.84
N ASP A 21 -8.82 9.40 6.28
CA ASP A 21 -8.50 9.25 4.85
C ASP A 21 -9.36 8.15 4.19
N PRO A 22 -10.51 8.51 3.60
CA PRO A 22 -11.42 7.55 2.99
C PRO A 22 -10.87 6.84 1.76
N LEU A 23 -9.95 7.45 1.02
CA LEU A 23 -9.39 6.86 -0.20
C LEU A 23 -8.34 5.81 0.17
N LEU A 24 -7.45 6.15 1.11
CA LEU A 24 -6.47 5.21 1.65
C LEU A 24 -7.16 4.02 2.33
N TRP A 25 -8.23 4.27 3.09
CA TRP A 25 -9.00 3.22 3.76
C TRP A 25 -9.60 2.22 2.76
N ARG A 26 -10.28 2.69 1.70
CA ARG A 26 -10.89 1.81 0.69
C ARG A 26 -9.84 1.00 -0.06
N LEU A 27 -8.76 1.64 -0.48
CA LEU A 27 -7.67 0.94 -1.17
C LEU A 27 -7.07 -0.15 -0.27
N ALA A 28 -6.85 0.14 1.01
CA ALA A 28 -6.31 -0.83 1.95
C ALA A 28 -7.26 -2.01 2.17
N LEU A 29 -8.59 -1.78 2.22
CA LEU A 29 -9.58 -2.87 2.26
C LEU A 29 -9.51 -3.76 1.02
N ASP A 30 -9.47 -3.16 -0.18
CA ASP A 30 -9.40 -3.93 -1.43
C ASP A 30 -8.14 -4.81 -1.50
N VAL A 31 -7.01 -4.31 -1.00
CA VAL A 31 -5.76 -5.08 -0.92
C VAL A 31 -5.85 -6.18 0.14
N ALA A 32 -6.39 -5.89 1.34
CA ALA A 32 -6.54 -6.88 2.40
C ALA A 32 -7.46 -8.05 1.96
N GLU A 33 -8.56 -7.74 1.27
CA GLU A 33 -9.48 -8.73 0.71
C GLU A 33 -8.80 -9.60 -0.36
N ALA A 34 -8.05 -8.98 -1.27
CA ALA A 34 -7.31 -9.70 -2.31
C ALA A 34 -6.23 -10.64 -1.75
N HIS A 35 -5.73 -10.36 -0.55
CA HIS A 35 -4.73 -11.14 0.18
C HIS A 35 -5.31 -11.85 1.42
N ALA A 36 -6.61 -12.13 1.43
CA ALA A 36 -7.23 -12.94 2.47
C ALA A 36 -6.57 -14.33 2.57
N PRO A 37 -6.56 -14.94 3.77
CA PRO A 37 -6.02 -16.28 3.94
C PRO A 37 -6.82 -17.28 3.10
N ALA A 38 -6.13 -18.20 2.45
CA ALA A 38 -6.70 -19.38 1.81
C ALA A 38 -7.09 -20.43 2.85
N GLU A 39 -7.83 -21.46 2.43
CA GLU A 39 -8.29 -22.54 3.33
C GLU A 39 -7.13 -23.32 3.97
N ASP A 40 -5.97 -23.34 3.33
CA ASP A 40 -4.74 -23.96 3.84
C ASP A 40 -3.95 -23.07 4.81
N GLY A 41 -4.42 -21.84 5.07
CA GLY A 41 -3.75 -20.87 5.93
C GLY A 41 -2.65 -20.08 5.23
N GLY A 42 -2.44 -20.24 3.91
CA GLY A 42 -1.53 -19.43 3.11
C GLY A 42 -2.19 -18.18 2.53
N CYS A 43 -1.45 -17.37 1.78
CA CYS A 43 -2.05 -16.26 1.02
C CYS A 43 -2.64 -16.76 -0.31
N ALA A 44 -3.93 -16.51 -0.55
CA ALA A 44 -4.61 -16.94 -1.78
C ALA A 44 -4.15 -16.19 -3.05
N HIS A 45 -3.52 -15.03 -2.90
CA HIS A 45 -3.14 -14.19 -4.03
C HIS A 45 -1.99 -14.78 -4.85
N LEU A 46 -2.14 -14.83 -6.18
CA LEU A 46 -1.20 -15.49 -7.11
C LEU A 46 0.22 -14.92 -7.05
N LEU A 47 0.39 -13.62 -6.77
CA LEU A 47 1.71 -12.99 -6.64
C LEU A 47 2.44 -13.39 -5.33
N CYS A 48 1.73 -14.01 -4.39
CA CYS A 48 2.25 -14.48 -3.11
C CYS A 48 2.26 -16.02 -3.02
N ALA A 49 2.17 -16.72 -4.15
CA ALA A 49 2.13 -18.19 -4.16
C ALA A 49 3.29 -18.79 -3.37
N GLY A 50 2.97 -19.66 -2.40
CA GLY A 50 3.95 -20.32 -1.53
C GLY A 50 4.54 -19.45 -0.42
N GLN A 51 4.01 -18.23 -0.19
CA GLN A 51 4.33 -17.44 1.00
C GLN A 51 3.36 -17.77 2.13
N ASP A 52 3.87 -17.76 3.36
CA ASP A 52 3.05 -17.86 4.56
C ASP A 52 2.15 -16.63 4.71
N TRP A 53 0.99 -16.83 5.32
CA TRP A 53 0.12 -15.74 5.75
C TRP A 53 0.42 -15.40 7.22
N PRO A 54 0.48 -14.10 7.61
CA PRO A 54 0.22 -12.92 6.80
C PRO A 54 1.37 -12.57 5.87
N CYS A 55 1.06 -12.37 4.58
CA CYS A 55 2.05 -11.92 3.61
C CYS A 55 2.27 -10.40 3.69
N GLY A 56 3.43 -9.92 3.23
CA GLY A 56 3.80 -8.50 3.26
C GLY A 56 2.72 -7.52 2.74
N PRO A 57 2.05 -7.77 1.59
CA PRO A 57 0.98 -6.90 1.11
C PRO A 57 -0.20 -6.78 2.07
N TRP A 58 -0.62 -7.90 2.67
CA TRP A 58 -1.68 -7.90 3.69
C TRP A 58 -1.26 -7.08 4.91
N GLU A 59 -0.04 -7.25 5.41
CA GLU A 59 0.45 -6.46 6.55
C GLU A 59 0.50 -4.95 6.25
N GLN A 60 0.91 -4.57 5.03
CA GLN A 60 0.91 -3.17 4.62
C GLN A 60 -0.51 -2.60 4.53
N ALA A 61 -1.48 -3.40 4.08
CA ALA A 61 -2.89 -3.01 4.09
C ALA A 61 -3.38 -2.74 5.53
N GLN A 62 -3.05 -3.60 6.50
CA GLN A 62 -3.41 -3.36 7.90
C GLN A 62 -2.79 -2.08 8.47
N ARG A 63 -1.54 -1.77 8.10
CA ARG A 63 -0.89 -0.51 8.46
C ARG A 63 -1.60 0.69 7.83
N ALA A 64 -1.95 0.60 6.56
CA ALA A 64 -2.67 1.67 5.85
C ALA A 64 -4.06 1.92 6.43
N LEU A 65 -4.80 0.87 6.84
CA LEU A 65 -6.07 1.02 7.55
C LEU A 65 -5.90 1.79 8.87
N SER A 66 -4.87 1.48 9.64
CA SER A 66 -4.56 2.17 10.89
C SER A 66 -4.21 3.65 10.67
N LEU A 67 -3.46 3.95 9.60
CA LEU A 67 -3.13 5.32 9.21
C LEU A 67 -4.37 6.08 8.74
N ALA A 68 -5.24 5.42 7.97
CA ALA A 68 -6.46 6.01 7.45
C ALA A 68 -7.48 6.37 8.55
N GLN A 69 -7.37 5.76 9.74
CA GLN A 69 -8.17 6.09 10.94
C GLN A 69 -7.54 7.20 11.81
N GLY A 70 -6.54 7.92 11.30
CA GLY A 70 -5.90 9.00 12.04
C GLY A 70 -4.77 8.57 12.97
N GLY A 71 -4.22 7.37 12.78
CA GLY A 71 -2.94 6.97 13.37
C GLY A 71 -2.90 7.07 14.89
N SER A 72 -3.81 6.37 15.58
CA SER A 72 -3.69 6.13 17.01
C SER A 72 -3.66 4.64 17.33
N THR A 73 -2.87 3.87 16.57
CA THR A 73 -2.22 2.74 17.24
C THR A 73 -1.22 3.34 18.20
N GLN A 74 -1.49 3.07 19.46
CA GLN A 74 -0.64 3.24 20.61
C GLN A 74 0.67 2.46 20.40
N GLN A 75 1.47 2.78 19.38
CA GLN A 75 2.89 2.47 19.38
C GLN A 75 3.48 3.34 20.46
N THR A 76 3.66 2.71 21.62
CA THR A 76 4.38 3.17 22.79
C THR A 76 5.36 4.29 22.44
N ARG A 77 5.20 5.43 23.12
CA ARG A 77 6.18 6.53 23.22
C ARG A 77 7.47 6.06 23.92
N THR A 78 8.11 5.05 23.36
CA THR A 78 9.50 4.65 23.59
C THR A 78 10.21 4.52 22.24
N ALA A 79 9.89 5.41 21.29
CA ALA A 79 10.93 5.95 20.45
C ALA A 79 11.45 7.17 21.21
N GLU A 80 12.38 6.90 22.11
CA GLU A 80 13.39 7.85 22.51
C GLU A 80 13.75 8.75 21.33
N ARG A 81 13.85 10.04 21.63
CA ARG A 81 14.09 11.13 20.70
C ARG A 81 15.52 11.00 20.15
N THR A 82 15.77 9.99 19.32
CA THR A 82 16.96 9.91 18.50
C THR A 82 16.80 10.98 17.44
N THR A 83 17.47 12.10 17.70
CA THR A 83 17.81 13.13 16.73
C THR A 83 18.11 12.48 15.37
N TYR A 84 17.21 12.66 14.40
CA TYR A 84 17.44 12.29 13.01
C TYR A 84 18.56 13.18 12.44
N PRO A 85 19.71 12.64 11.98
CA PRO A 85 20.54 13.37 11.04
C PRO A 85 19.88 13.31 9.64
N ALA A 86 19.73 14.49 9.03
CA ALA A 86 19.72 14.89 7.60
C ALA A 86 19.29 13.91 6.47
N PRO A 87 18.74 14.43 5.35
CA PRO A 87 17.83 13.68 4.48
C PRO A 87 18.52 12.56 3.71
N PHE A 88 17.79 11.46 3.57
CA PHE A 88 18.11 10.41 2.60
C PHE A 88 17.95 10.95 1.19
N THR A 89 19.04 10.98 0.43
CA THR A 89 18.99 11.20 -1.02
C THR A 89 18.36 9.95 -1.64
N LEU A 90 17.13 10.08 -2.16
CA LEU A 90 16.56 9.05 -3.03
C LEU A 90 17.42 8.96 -4.31
N PRO A 91 17.79 7.76 -4.80
CA PRO A 91 18.33 7.61 -6.14
C PRO A 91 17.28 8.10 -7.13
N GLY A 92 17.60 9.17 -7.86
CA GLY A 92 16.73 9.76 -8.86
C GLY A 92 16.41 8.75 -9.95
N TRP A 93 15.13 8.47 -10.13
CA TRP A 93 14.58 7.92 -11.36
C TRP A 93 14.74 8.98 -12.47
N GLN A 94 15.96 9.10 -13.01
CA GLN A 94 16.39 10.06 -14.04
C GLN A 94 16.79 9.33 -15.33
N GLY A 95 15.96 8.39 -15.77
CA GLY A 95 16.28 7.52 -16.91
C GLY A 95 15.64 7.89 -18.26
N GLU A 96 14.65 8.78 -18.31
CA GLU A 96 13.75 8.79 -19.49
C GLU A 96 13.46 10.15 -20.14
N GLN A 97 14.15 11.23 -19.76
CA GLN A 97 13.97 12.57 -20.37
C GLN A 97 15.04 12.98 -21.39
N SER A 98 16.10 12.19 -21.62
CA SER A 98 17.21 12.57 -22.53
C SER A 98 17.11 12.03 -23.96
N ARG A 99 15.96 11.49 -24.42
CA ARG A 99 15.80 11.06 -25.83
C ARG A 99 15.34 12.18 -26.79
N GLY A 100 15.21 13.41 -26.29
CA GLY A 100 14.57 14.50 -27.02
C GLY A 100 15.46 15.65 -27.46
N ASP A 101 16.79 15.55 -27.49
CA ASP A 101 17.62 16.64 -28.06
C ASP A 101 19.04 16.18 -28.38
N SER A 102 19.27 15.68 -29.61
CA SER A 102 20.57 15.63 -30.30
C SER A 102 20.40 15.07 -31.71
N ALA A 103 20.27 15.95 -32.70
CA ALA A 103 20.96 15.84 -33.99
C ALA A 103 20.75 17.15 -34.79
N ALA A 104 21.75 18.02 -34.68
CA ALA A 104 22.02 19.07 -35.65
C ALA A 104 22.72 18.46 -36.88
N ALA A 105 22.31 18.89 -38.07
CA ALA A 105 23.17 19.24 -39.21
C ALA A 105 22.31 19.87 -40.32
#